data_AF-A0A964QJC8-F1
#
_entry.id   AF-A0A964QJC8-F1
#
_cell.length_a   1.000
_cell.length_b   1.000
_cell.length_c   1.000
_cell.angle_alpha   90.00
_cell.angle_beta   90.00
_cell.angle_gamma   90.00
#
_symmetry.space_group_name_H-M   'P 1'
#
loop_
_entity.id
_entity.type
_entity.pdbx_description
1 polymer ?
#
loop_
_entity_poly.entity_id
_entity_poly.type
_entity_poly.pdbx_seq_one_letter_code
_entity_poly.pdbx_strand_id
1 'polypeptide(L)'
;MSSTYDQVKGYVLELGLRIYEEVPGEELLIVDDTERGIRKLIIDCEDEILVMEQLILRLEPGTPPQTYKRLLQMNRSLVHGAFVLDESGERLLFRDTLALGNLDLNELESALNALSLGLAENGTELLSFAGK
;
A
#
# COMPACT_ATOMS: atom_id res chain seq x y z
N MET A 1 1.51 -16.11 23.87
CA MET A 1 2.42 -15.44 22.92
C MET A 1 1.52 -14.75 21.93
N SER A 2 1.63 -13.43 21.79
CA SER A 2 0.90 -12.70 20.75
C SER A 2 1.36 -13.23 19.40
N SER A 3 0.43 -13.56 18.49
CA SER A 3 0.82 -13.87 17.12
C SER A 3 1.43 -12.62 16.47
N THR A 4 2.22 -12.80 15.41
CA THR A 4 2.74 -11.67 14.62
C THR A 4 1.60 -10.80 14.09
N TYR A 5 0.51 -11.44 13.65
CA TYR A 5 -0.75 -10.78 13.30
C TYR A 5 -1.30 -9.88 14.42
N ASP A 6 -1.41 -10.40 15.65
CA ASP A 6 -1.93 -9.63 16.79
C ASP A 6 -1.03 -8.42 17.11
N GLN A 7 0.29 -8.55 16.92
CA GLN A 7 1.25 -7.45 17.10
C GLN A 7 1.03 -6.36 16.02
N VAL A 8 0.93 -6.75 14.75
CA VAL A 8 0.65 -5.84 13.63
C VAL A 8 -0.69 -5.14 13.83
N LYS A 9 -1.72 -5.87 14.24
CA LYS A 9 -3.02 -5.29 14.61
C LYS A 9 -2.89 -4.25 15.73
N GLY A 10 -2.07 -4.53 16.75
CA GLY A 10 -1.75 -3.59 17.81
C GLY A 10 -1.16 -2.29 17.24
N TYR A 11 -0.20 -2.39 16.33
CA TYR A 11 0.41 -1.23 15.66
C TYR A 11 -0.61 -0.44 14.83
N VAL A 12 -1.44 -1.11 14.05
CA VAL A 12 -2.52 -0.48 13.25
C VAL A 12 -3.43 0.36 14.13
N LEU A 13 -3.86 -0.17 15.28
CA LEU A 13 -4.71 0.54 16.23
C LEU A 13 -3.98 1.71 16.92
N GLU A 14 -2.72 1.51 17.30
CA GLU A 14 -1.89 2.54 17.94
C GLU A 14 -1.62 3.73 17.02
N LEU A 15 -1.42 3.47 15.72
CA LEU A 15 -1.25 4.49 14.69
C LEU A 15 -2.57 5.18 14.29
N GLY A 16 -3.69 4.74 14.87
CA GLY A 16 -5.00 5.38 14.68
C GLY A 16 -5.72 5.00 13.38
N LEU A 17 -5.27 3.95 12.68
CA LEU A 17 -5.96 3.49 11.47
C LEU A 17 -7.28 2.82 11.85
N ARG A 18 -8.30 3.06 11.03
CA ARG A 18 -9.57 2.37 11.17
C ARG A 18 -9.47 0.99 10.53
N ILE A 19 -9.66 -0.06 11.32
CA ILE A 19 -9.86 -1.41 10.80
C ILE A 19 -11.26 -1.47 10.15
N TYR A 20 -11.28 -1.76 8.84
CA TYR A 20 -12.50 -1.98 8.09
C TYR A 20 -12.94 -3.43 8.15
N GLU A 21 -11.99 -4.36 7.99
CA GLU A 21 -12.23 -5.80 7.99
C GLU A 21 -11.00 -6.52 8.55
N GLU A 22 -11.25 -7.66 9.19
CA GLU A 22 -10.24 -8.57 9.71
C GLU A 22 -10.52 -9.96 9.14
N VAL A 23 -9.49 -10.63 8.65
CA VAL A 23 -9.57 -12.02 8.19
C VAL A 23 -8.49 -12.82 8.92
N PRO A 24 -8.70 -13.17 10.21
CA PRO A 24 -7.66 -13.81 11.02
C PRO A 24 -7.19 -15.17 10.50
N GLY A 25 -8.04 -15.87 9.73
CA GLY A 25 -7.66 -17.15 9.10
C GLY A 25 -6.66 -16.99 7.96
N GLU A 26 -6.51 -15.78 7.43
CA GLU A 26 -5.56 -15.38 6.38
C GLU A 26 -4.55 -14.36 6.92
N GLU A 27 -4.50 -14.13 8.25
CA GLU A 27 -3.63 -13.12 8.88
C GLU A 27 -3.66 -11.72 8.22
N LEU A 28 -4.84 -11.33 7.73
CA LEU A 28 -5.04 -10.14 6.90
C LEU A 28 -5.92 -9.09 7.58
N LEU A 29 -5.55 -7.82 7.42
CA LEU A 29 -6.29 -6.64 7.85
C LEU A 29 -6.59 -5.75 6.64
N ILE A 30 -7.82 -5.22 6.56
CA ILE A 30 -8.15 -4.15 5.63
C ILE A 30 -8.39 -2.89 6.44
N VAL A 31 -7.64 -1.82 6.14
CA VAL A 31 -7.63 -0.59 6.93
C VAL A 31 -7.91 0.66 6.08
N ASP A 32 -8.41 1.70 6.75
CA ASP A 32 -8.68 3.02 6.19
C ASP A 32 -8.06 4.11 7.07
N ASP A 33 -7.44 5.12 6.44
CA ASP A 33 -7.12 6.42 7.03
C ASP A 33 -7.33 7.48 5.94
N THR A 34 -8.56 8.02 5.91
CA THR A 34 -8.95 8.97 4.87
C THR A 34 -8.23 10.31 4.95
N GLU A 35 -7.72 10.68 6.12
CA GLU A 35 -6.96 11.93 6.29
C GLU A 35 -5.59 11.83 5.60
N ARG A 36 -4.98 10.65 5.66
CA ARG A 36 -3.73 10.31 4.97
C ARG A 36 -3.90 9.86 3.51
N GLY A 37 -5.15 9.77 3.02
CA GLY A 37 -5.45 9.26 1.67
C GLY A 37 -5.37 7.73 1.53
N ILE A 38 -5.27 7.01 2.65
CA ILE A 38 -5.22 5.56 2.72
C ILE A 38 -6.66 5.02 2.72
N ARG A 39 -6.96 4.16 1.75
CA ARG A 39 -8.30 3.61 1.54
C ARG A 39 -8.21 2.15 1.11
N LYS A 40 -8.84 1.26 1.88
CA LYS A 40 -8.82 -0.20 1.65
C LYS A 40 -7.40 -0.72 1.45
N LEU A 41 -6.48 -0.23 2.28
CA LEU A 41 -5.14 -0.76 2.33
C LEU A 41 -5.21 -2.16 2.94
N ILE A 42 -4.71 -3.13 2.21
CA ILE A 42 -4.53 -4.50 2.67
C ILE A 42 -3.20 -4.55 3.40
N ILE A 43 -3.19 -5.06 4.62
CA ILE A 43 -2.01 -5.40 5.41
C ILE A 43 -2.09 -6.88 5.68
N ASP A 44 -1.20 -7.63 5.04
CA ASP A 44 -1.24 -9.08 4.97
C ASP A 44 0.06 -9.66 5.55
N CYS A 45 -0.05 -10.53 6.56
CA CYS A 45 1.09 -11.18 7.18
C CYS A 45 1.29 -12.56 6.53
N GLU A 46 2.34 -12.69 5.73
CA GLU A 46 2.63 -13.89 4.94
C GLU A 46 3.99 -14.45 5.35
N ASP A 47 3.99 -15.61 6.01
CA ASP A 47 5.19 -16.29 6.55
C ASP A 47 6.09 -15.35 7.38
N GLU A 48 7.15 -14.81 6.78
CA GLU A 48 8.15 -13.94 7.42
C GLU A 48 8.06 -12.47 6.96
N ILE A 49 7.09 -12.12 6.11
CA ILE A 49 6.93 -10.79 5.54
C ILE A 49 5.54 -10.21 5.79
N LEU A 50 5.46 -8.89 5.83
CA LEU A 50 4.21 -8.13 5.80
C LEU A 50 4.11 -7.45 4.45
N VAL A 51 3.02 -7.71 3.73
CA VAL A 51 2.71 -7.07 2.46
C VAL A 51 1.66 -5.99 2.69
N MET A 52 1.97 -4.76 2.29
CA MET A 52 1.03 -3.65 2.23
C MET A 52 0.63 -3.43 0.79
N GLU A 53 -0.65 -3.51 0.46
CA GLU A 53 -1.12 -3.31 -0.90
C GLU A 53 -2.40 -2.47 -0.97
N GLN A 54 -2.39 -1.45 -1.81
CA GLN A 54 -3.56 -0.59 -2.04
C GLN A 54 -3.78 -0.36 -3.52
N LEU A 55 -5.02 -0.56 -3.98
CA LEU A 55 -5.43 -0.11 -5.31
C LEU A 55 -5.41 1.41 -5.38
N ILE A 56 -4.60 1.95 -6.30
CA ILE A 56 -4.55 3.39 -6.57
C ILE A 56 -5.62 3.77 -7.60
N LEU A 57 -5.60 3.10 -8.75
CA LEU A 57 -6.54 3.34 -9.85
C LEU A 57 -6.54 2.18 -10.85
N ARG A 58 -7.53 2.20 -11.74
CA ARG A 58 -7.53 1.39 -12.96
C ARG A 58 -6.99 2.22 -14.11
N LEU A 59 -6.09 1.66 -14.90
CA LEU A 59 -5.52 2.31 -16.06
C LEU A 59 -6.50 2.31 -17.24
N GLU A 60 -6.39 3.32 -18.11
CA GLU A 60 -7.15 3.35 -19.36
C GLU A 60 -6.74 2.19 -20.29
N PRO A 61 -7.70 1.52 -20.95
CA PRO A 61 -7.40 0.60 -22.04
C PRO A 61 -6.54 1.27 -23.11
N GLY A 62 -5.43 0.63 -23.50
CA GLY A 62 -4.50 1.20 -24.47
C GLY A 62 -3.53 2.25 -23.89
N THR A 63 -3.36 2.27 -22.57
CA THR A 63 -2.35 3.10 -21.88
C THR A 63 -1.00 3.06 -22.60
N PRO A 64 -0.41 4.21 -22.97
CA PRO A 64 0.80 4.25 -23.77
C PRO A 64 2.02 3.75 -22.97
N PRO A 65 3.02 3.12 -23.63
CA PRO A 65 4.23 2.64 -22.94
C PRO A 65 4.97 3.68 -22.10
N GLN A 66 4.86 4.96 -22.47
CA GLN A 66 5.42 6.10 -21.76
C GLN A 66 4.86 6.23 -20.34
N THR A 67 3.59 5.88 -20.11
CA THR A 67 2.98 5.89 -18.77
C THR A 67 3.68 4.89 -17.85
N TYR A 68 3.93 3.66 -18.31
CA TYR A 68 4.65 2.66 -17.52
C TYR A 68 6.09 3.08 -17.23
N LYS A 69 6.79 3.67 -18.22
CA LYS A 69 8.11 4.27 -18.00
C LYS A 69 8.05 5.36 -16.93
N ARG A 70 6.99 6.19 -16.95
CA ARG A 70 6.81 7.26 -15.98
C ARG A 70 6.55 6.73 -14.58
N LEU A 71 5.73 5.69 -14.42
CA LEU A 71 5.53 4.99 -13.14
C LEU A 71 6.84 4.45 -12.57
N LEU A 72 7.68 3.82 -13.39
CA LEU A 72 9.01 3.37 -12.97
C LEU A 72 9.91 4.53 -12.52
N GLN A 73 9.81 5.70 -13.16
CA GLN A 73 10.55 6.89 -12.75
C GLN A 73 10.02 7.49 -11.45
N MET A 74 8.70 7.47 -11.23
CA MET A 74 8.08 7.91 -9.97
C MET A 74 8.53 7.04 -8.80
N ASN A 75 8.72 5.73 -9.02
CA ASN A 75 9.26 4.83 -7.99
C ASN A 75 10.66 5.25 -7.49
N ARG A 76 11.42 6.05 -8.26
CA ARG A 76 12.73 6.53 -7.80
C ARG A 76 12.63 7.54 -6.65
N SER A 77 11.51 8.28 -6.56
CA SER A 77 11.27 9.30 -5.54
C SER A 77 10.46 8.81 -4.36
N LEU A 78 9.84 7.62 -4.44
CA LEU A 78 9.16 7.03 -3.29
C LEU A 78 10.15 6.70 -2.17
N VAL A 79 9.74 6.97 -0.94
CA VAL A 79 10.56 6.68 0.26
C VAL A 79 10.57 5.18 0.55
N HIS A 80 9.40 4.55 0.48
CA HIS A 80 9.18 3.11 0.61
C HIS A 80 8.16 2.63 -0.43
N GLY A 81 8.13 1.32 -0.65
CA GLY A 81 7.24 0.67 -1.60
C GLY A 81 7.47 1.09 -3.05
N ALA A 82 6.51 0.70 -3.89
CA ALA A 82 6.51 0.98 -5.32
C ALA A 82 5.08 1.04 -5.87
N PHE A 83 4.90 1.81 -6.94
CA PHE A 83 3.78 1.61 -7.84
C PHE A 83 4.04 0.37 -8.69
N VAL A 84 3.09 -0.58 -8.66
CA VAL A 84 3.15 -1.86 -9.36
C VAL A 84 1.86 -2.09 -10.13
N LEU A 85 1.91 -3.00 -11.10
CA LEU A 85 0.71 -3.45 -11.82
C LEU A 85 0.30 -4.82 -11.31
N ASP A 86 -1.00 -5.07 -11.32
CA ASP A 86 -1.49 -6.44 -11.23
C ASP A 86 -1.09 -7.26 -12.47
N GLU A 87 -1.33 -8.57 -12.42
CA GLU A 87 -0.96 -9.52 -13.48
C GLU A 87 -1.60 -9.18 -14.83
N SER A 88 -2.77 -8.54 -14.80
CA SER A 88 -3.49 -8.09 -16.01
C SER A 88 -2.88 -6.83 -16.64
N GLY A 89 -2.15 -6.02 -15.86
CA GLY A 89 -1.66 -4.72 -16.27
C GLY A 89 -2.71 -3.61 -16.24
N GLU A 90 -3.93 -3.89 -15.78
CA GLU A 90 -5.05 -2.94 -15.76
C GLU A 90 -5.17 -2.19 -14.44
N ARG A 91 -4.63 -2.72 -13.35
CA ARG A 91 -4.74 -2.12 -12.01
C ARG A 91 -3.38 -1.60 -11.57
N LEU A 92 -3.33 -0.31 -11.28
CA LEU A 92 -2.18 0.31 -10.63
C LEU A 92 -2.36 0.21 -9.11
N LEU A 93 -1.41 -0.46 -8.47
CA LEU A 93 -1.37 -0.66 -7.03
C LEU A 93 -0.16 0.08 -6.46
N PHE A 94 -0.25 0.47 -5.20
CA PHE A 94 0.94 0.66 -4.37
C PHE A 94 1.19 -0.65 -3.64
N ARG A 95 2.45 -1.08 -3.59
CA ARG A 95 2.87 -2.24 -2.82
C ARG A 95 4.14 -1.94 -2.04
N ASP A 96 4.17 -2.35 -0.77
CA ASP A 96 5.37 -2.37 0.05
C ASP A 96 5.50 -3.71 0.78
N THR A 97 6.72 -4.08 1.14
CA THR A 97 6.99 -5.36 1.80
C THR A 97 8.02 -5.19 2.89
N LEU A 98 7.63 -5.50 4.12
CA LEU A 98 8.45 -5.36 5.33
C LEU A 98 8.77 -6.75 5.89
N ALA A 99 9.92 -6.90 6.55
CA ALA A 99 10.28 -8.15 7.22
C ALA A 99 9.65 -8.20 8.62
N LEU A 100 8.86 -9.22 8.92
CA LEU A 100 8.15 -9.34 10.19
C LEU A 100 9.07 -9.57 11.39
N GLY A 101 10.20 -10.26 11.18
CA GLY A 101 11.08 -10.70 12.26
C GLY A 101 11.65 -9.58 13.13
N ASN A 102 11.72 -8.34 12.63
CA ASN A 102 12.17 -7.16 13.38
C ASN A 102 11.20 -5.98 13.26
N LEU A 103 9.97 -6.23 12.77
CA LEU A 103 9.02 -5.15 12.51
C LEU A 103 8.69 -4.41 13.81
N ASP A 104 8.87 -3.09 13.78
CA ASP A 104 8.47 -2.18 14.84
C ASP A 104 7.40 -1.18 14.38
N LEU A 105 6.89 -0.40 15.33
CA LEU A 105 5.82 0.57 15.08
C LEU A 105 6.25 1.65 14.07
N ASN A 106 7.49 2.14 14.17
CA ASN A 106 8.01 3.20 13.30
C ASN A 106 8.28 2.72 11.87
N GLU A 107 8.62 1.45 11.66
CA GLU A 107 8.73 0.87 10.31
C GLU A 107 7.36 0.84 9.61
N LEU A 108 6.31 0.36 10.29
CA LEU A 108 4.95 0.39 9.74
C LEU A 108 4.46 1.82 9.49
N GLU A 109 4.69 2.73 10.45
CA GLU A 109 4.35 4.14 10.31
C GLU A 109 5.08 4.80 9.13
N SER A 110 6.37 4.50 8.95
CA SER A 110 7.17 5.04 7.84
C SER A 110 6.66 4.56 6.48
N ALA A 111 6.26 3.29 6.36
CA ALA A 111 5.66 2.75 5.15
C ALA A 111 4.30 3.41 4.83
N LEU A 112 3.44 3.58 5.83
CA LEU A 112 2.15 4.29 5.68
C LEU A 112 2.36 5.76 5.27
N ASN A 113 3.32 6.44 5.88
CA ASN A 113 3.66 7.82 5.54
C ASN A 113 4.26 7.94 4.13
N ALA A 114 5.04 6.94 3.68
CA ALA A 114 5.57 6.89 2.33
C ALA A 114 4.46 6.76 1.27
N LEU A 115 3.46 5.90 1.51
CA LEU A 115 2.26 5.83 0.67
C LEU A 115 1.55 7.19 0.62
N SER A 116 1.28 7.78 1.79
CA SER A 116 0.57 9.04 1.93
C SER A 116 1.28 10.18 1.18
N LEU A 117 2.60 10.29 1.35
CA LEU A 117 3.43 11.27 0.65
C LEU A 117 3.47 11.00 -0.86
N GLY A 118 3.65 9.74 -1.26
CA GLY A 118 3.66 9.35 -2.67
C GLY A 118 2.36 9.73 -3.39
N LEU A 119 1.21 9.55 -2.73
CA LEU A 119 -0.09 10.00 -3.24
C LEU A 119 -0.22 11.52 -3.29
N ALA A 120 0.26 12.24 -2.27
CA ALA A 120 0.22 13.69 -2.24
C ALA A 120 1.09 14.32 -3.34
N GLU A 121 2.30 13.81 -3.55
CA GLU A 121 3.25 14.35 -4.53
C GLU A 121 2.84 14.02 -5.97
N ASN A 122 2.29 12.81 -6.20
CA ASN A 122 2.04 12.31 -7.54
C ASN A 122 0.56 12.28 -7.91
N GLY A 123 -0.37 12.63 -7.00
CA GLY A 123 -1.81 12.42 -7.16
C GLY A 123 -2.40 13.03 -8.43
N THR A 124 -2.02 14.27 -8.77
CA THR A 124 -2.48 14.92 -10.00
C THR A 124 -2.03 14.17 -11.27
N GLU A 125 -0.79 13.67 -11.28
CA GLU A 125 -0.25 12.92 -12.42
C GLU A 125 -0.87 11.52 -12.49
N LEU A 126 -1.00 10.83 -11.36
CA LEU A 126 -1.68 9.54 -11.27
C LEU A 126 -3.11 9.61 -11.79
N LEU A 127 -3.88 10.63 -11.41
CA LEU A 127 -5.25 10.83 -11.90
C LEU A 127 -5.32 11.00 -13.43
N SER A 128 -4.25 11.48 -14.07
CA SER A 128 -4.20 11.57 -15.54
C SER A 128 -4.09 10.21 -16.23
N PHE A 129 -3.74 9.15 -15.50
CA PHE A 129 -3.67 7.78 -15.99
C PHE A 129 -4.97 6.98 -15.74
N ALA A 130 -5.90 7.54 -14.98
CA ALA A 130 -7.12 6.85 -14.57
C ALA A 130 -8.07 6.63 -15.76
N GLY A 131 -8.61 5.41 -15.85
CA GLY A 131 -9.75 5.05 -16.68
C GLY A 131 -10.92 6.02 -16.53
N LYS A 132 -11.41 6.60 -17.63
CA LYS A 132 -12.73 7.24 -17.66
C LYS A 132 -13.88 6.24 -17.53
#